data_AF-A0A2E7FL49-F1
#
_entry.id   AF-A0A2E7FL49-F1
#
_cell.length_a   1.000
_cell.length_b   1.000
_cell.length_c   1.000
_cell.angle_alpha   90.00
_cell.angle_beta   90.00
_cell.angle_gamma   90.00
#
_symmetry.space_group_name_H-M   'P 1'
#
loop_
_entity.id
_entity.type
_entity.pdbx_description
1 polymer ?
#
loop_
_entity_poly.entity_id
_entity_poly.type
_entity_poly.pdbx_seq_one_letter_code
_entity_poly.pdbx_strand_id
1 'polypeptide(L)'
;MENFVPPGDCPVCGEHVEEGSASCQSCGSCPQSGWSEDAAYDGLDLPAESFGESEDAVTKGKSTIKRLVLAAALLIGVVILFVLTKP
;
A
#
# COMPACT_ATOMS: atom_id res chain seq x y z
N MET A 1 -31.89 3.55 -7.38
CA MET A 1 -30.54 3.63 -6.79
C MET A 1 -30.56 2.61 -5.68
N GLU A 2 -29.99 1.45 -5.95
CA GLU A 2 -29.86 0.36 -4.98
C GLU A 2 -29.10 0.95 -3.78
N ASN A 3 -29.68 0.91 -2.57
CA ASN A 3 -28.95 1.33 -1.38
C ASN A 3 -27.88 0.29 -1.11
N PHE A 4 -26.66 0.59 -1.54
CA PHE A 4 -25.52 -0.24 -1.30
C PHE A 4 -25.10 -0.16 0.18
N VAL A 5 -25.07 -1.31 0.84
CA VAL A 5 -24.66 -1.44 2.25
C VAL A 5 -23.37 -2.27 2.28
N PRO A 6 -22.25 -1.71 2.78
CA PRO A 6 -21.00 -2.45 2.91
C PRO A 6 -21.10 -3.57 3.97
N PRO A 7 -20.30 -4.64 3.85
CA PRO A 7 -20.44 -5.87 4.65
C PRO A 7 -19.98 -5.77 6.11
N GLY A 8 -19.48 -4.63 6.57
CA GLY A 8 -18.87 -4.45 7.90
C GLY A 8 -17.44 -5.01 7.95
N ASP A 9 -17.23 -6.28 7.58
CA ASP A 9 -15.90 -6.85 7.40
C ASP A 9 -15.69 -7.28 5.94
N CYS A 10 -14.53 -6.98 5.38
CA CYS A 10 -14.25 -7.25 3.98
C CYS A 10 -14.12 -8.78 3.75
N PRO A 11 -14.97 -9.42 2.93
CA PRO A 11 -14.90 -10.87 2.69
C PRO A 11 -13.63 -11.30 1.94
N VAL A 12 -12.89 -10.36 1.34
CA VAL A 12 -11.67 -10.66 0.57
C VAL A 12 -10.40 -10.63 1.43
N CYS A 13 -10.30 -9.71 2.40
CA CYS A 13 -9.09 -9.55 3.21
C CYS A 13 -9.31 -9.57 4.72
N GLY A 14 -10.56 -9.56 5.18
CA GLY A 14 -10.92 -9.59 6.60
C GLY A 14 -10.80 -8.25 7.33
N GLU A 15 -10.40 -7.17 6.66
CA GLU A 15 -10.31 -5.83 7.27
C GLU A 15 -11.71 -5.21 7.49
N HIS A 16 -11.86 -4.40 8.53
CA HIS A 16 -13.09 -3.67 8.79
C HIS A 16 -13.38 -2.64 7.68
N VAL A 17 -14.65 -2.55 7.30
CA VAL A 17 -15.17 -1.66 6.27
C VAL A 17 -16.23 -0.76 6.89
N GLU A 18 -15.90 0.53 7.00
CA GLU A 18 -16.79 1.56 7.51
C GLU A 18 -18.09 1.68 6.69
N GLU A 19 -19.18 2.01 7.37
CA GLU A 19 -20.48 2.24 6.73
C GLU A 19 -20.39 3.36 5.67
N GLY A 20 -20.99 3.13 4.50
CA GLY A 20 -20.94 4.04 3.36
C GLY A 20 -19.66 4.01 2.51
N SER A 21 -18.69 3.14 2.84
CA SER A 21 -17.48 2.96 2.02
C SER A 21 -17.81 2.35 0.66
N ALA A 22 -17.39 3.00 -0.44
CA ALA A 22 -17.58 2.48 -1.79
C ALA A 22 -16.70 1.25 -2.12
N SER A 23 -15.59 1.08 -1.39
CA SER A 23 -14.63 -0.01 -1.54
C SER A 23 -13.83 -0.22 -0.25
N CYS A 24 -13.17 -1.37 -0.12
CA CYS A 24 -12.28 -1.68 1.00
C CYS A 24 -11.02 -0.81 0.90
N GLN A 25 -10.63 -0.18 2.00
CA GLN A 25 -9.45 0.68 2.05
C GLN A 25 -8.13 -0.11 2.06
N SER A 26 -8.19 -1.40 2.39
CA SER A 26 -7.02 -2.28 2.47
C SER A 26 -6.74 -2.99 1.14
N CYS A 27 -7.74 -3.65 0.55
CA CYS A 27 -7.58 -4.45 -0.68
C CYS A 27 -8.25 -3.86 -1.93
N GLY A 28 -9.06 -2.80 -1.80
CA GLY A 28 -9.75 -2.18 -2.95
C GLY A 28 -10.99 -2.93 -3.44
N SER A 29 -11.37 -4.07 -2.84
CA SER A 29 -12.59 -4.81 -3.22
C SER A 29 -13.85 -3.96 -3.01
N CYS A 30 -14.82 -4.13 -3.91
CA CYS A 30 -16.04 -3.30 -3.94
C CYS A 30 -17.26 -4.20 -4.27
N PRO A 31 -18.50 -3.65 -4.32
CA PRO A 31 -19.70 -4.47 -4.57
C PRO A 31 -19.62 -5.31 -5.83
N GLN A 32 -18.95 -4.82 -6.87
CA GLN A 32 -18.87 -5.47 -8.17
C GLN A 32 -17.70 -6.45 -8.32
N SER A 33 -16.70 -6.38 -7.43
CA SER A 33 -15.43 -7.11 -7.62
C SER A 33 -15.02 -7.99 -6.45
N GLY A 34 -15.75 -7.94 -5.32
CA GLY A 34 -15.41 -8.79 -4.19
C GLY A 34 -16.34 -8.78 -2.99
N TRP A 35 -17.40 -7.95 -2.96
CA TRP A 35 -18.39 -7.98 -1.86
C TRP A 35 -19.73 -8.61 -2.26
N SER A 36 -19.93 -8.94 -3.55
CA SER A 36 -21.08 -9.74 -3.99
C SER A 36 -20.80 -11.23 -3.80
N GLU A 37 -21.88 -11.99 -3.66
CA GLU A 37 -21.84 -13.46 -3.64
C GLU A 37 -21.22 -14.04 -4.93
N ASP A 38 -21.49 -13.41 -6.08
CA ASP A 38 -20.93 -13.82 -7.37
C ASP A 38 -19.42 -13.61 -7.46
N ALA A 39 -18.90 -12.53 -6.88
CA ALA A 39 -17.47 -12.22 -6.90
C ALA A 39 -16.63 -13.07 -5.93
N ALA A 40 -17.28 -13.78 -4.99
CA ALA A 40 -16.60 -14.68 -4.06
C ALA A 40 -15.99 -15.92 -4.76
N TYR A 41 -16.50 -16.27 -5.95
CA TYR A 41 -16.12 -17.46 -6.71
C TYR A 41 -15.22 -17.17 -7.91
N ASP A 42 -14.84 -15.92 -8.16
CA ASP A 42 -13.83 -15.53 -9.17
C ASP A 42 -12.40 -15.83 -8.69
N GLY A 43 -12.20 -17.03 -8.14
CA GLY A 43 -10.89 -17.59 -7.87
C GLY A 43 -10.16 -17.76 -9.19
N LEU A 44 -9.24 -16.85 -9.49
CA LEU A 44 -8.40 -16.95 -10.68
C LEU A 44 -7.64 -18.29 -10.64
N ASP A 45 -7.99 -19.19 -11.56
CA ASP A 45 -7.23 -20.40 -11.86
C ASP A 45 -5.93 -19.99 -12.56
N LEU A 46 -4.99 -19.49 -11.75
CA LEU A 46 -3.67 -19.08 -12.23
C LEU A 46 -2.82 -20.34 -12.43
N PRO A 47 -2.18 -20.52 -13.61
CA PRO A 47 -1.23 -21.61 -13.81
C PRO A 47 -0.09 -21.50 -12.79
N ALA A 48 0.33 -22.64 -12.24
CA ALA A 48 1.23 -22.74 -11.09
C ALA A 48 2.65 -22.20 -11.34
N GLU A 49 2.96 -21.81 -12.57
CA GLU A 49 4.29 -21.38 -13.01
C GLU A 49 4.33 -19.90 -13.43
N SER A 50 4.42 -19.00 -12.46
CA SER A 50 5.18 -17.75 -12.62
C SER A 50 5.61 -17.16 -11.27
N PHE A 51 6.42 -17.91 -10.52
CA PHE A 51 7.21 -17.32 -9.44
C PHE A 51 8.49 -16.74 -10.03
N GLY A 52 8.37 -15.55 -10.62
CA GLY A 52 9.48 -14.60 -10.61
C GLY A 52 9.56 -14.05 -9.19
N GLU A 53 10.62 -14.43 -8.47
CA GLU A 53 10.93 -13.96 -7.13
C GLU A 53 11.02 -12.42 -7.12
N SER A 54 9.94 -11.74 -6.74
CA SER A 54 10.03 -10.39 -6.20
C SER A 54 9.86 -10.49 -4.70
N GLU A 55 11.00 -10.38 -4.01
CA GLU A 55 11.13 -10.26 -2.57
C GLU A 55 10.54 -8.93 -2.08
N ASP A 56 9.27 -8.66 -2.34
CA ASP A 56 8.57 -7.50 -1.79
C ASP A 56 8.03 -7.86 -0.40
N ALA A 57 8.97 -8.14 0.50
CA ALA A 57 8.75 -7.91 1.92
C ALA A 57 8.47 -6.42 2.10
N VAL A 58 7.18 -6.05 2.10
CA VAL A 58 6.68 -4.72 2.41
C VAL A 58 7.06 -4.38 3.85
N THR A 59 8.30 -3.93 4.04
CA THR A 59 8.73 -3.13 5.18
C THR A 59 8.39 -1.67 4.85
N LYS A 60 7.12 -1.34 4.99
CA LYS A 60 6.58 0.03 4.83
C LYS A 60 7.14 0.91 5.95
N GLY A 61 8.37 1.39 5.80
CA GLY A 61 9.03 2.22 6.81
C GLY A 61 10.42 2.77 6.45
N LYS A 62 11.03 2.35 5.33
CA LYS A 62 12.44 2.71 5.03
C LYS A 62 12.61 3.96 4.14
N SER A 63 11.55 4.41 3.46
CA SER A 63 11.58 5.55 2.53
C SER A 63 11.83 6.89 3.24
N THR A 64 11.19 7.12 4.39
CA THR A 64 11.34 8.38 5.14
C THR A 64 12.72 8.48 5.80
N ILE A 65 13.23 7.40 6.38
CA ILE A 65 14.54 7.39 7.06
C ILE A 65 15.68 7.61 6.04
N LYS A 66 15.66 6.95 4.87
CA LYS A 66 16.67 7.18 3.82
C LYS A 66 16.68 8.63 3.33
N ARG A 67 15.50 9.25 3.18
CA ARG A 67 15.38 10.67 2.80
C ARG A 67 15.96 11.61 3.85
N LEU A 68 15.71 11.33 5.14
CA LEU A 68 16.27 12.11 6.25
C LEU A 68 17.79 11.99 6.33
N VAL A 69 18.35 10.79 6.14
CA VAL A 69 19.80 10.57 6.13
C VAL A 69 20.47 11.30 4.96
N LEU A 70 19.87 11.24 3.76
CA LEU A 70 20.36 11.97 2.60
C LEU A 70 20.30 13.49 2.80
N ALA A 71 19.19 14.00 3.34
CA ALA A 71 19.05 15.43 3.64
C ALA A 71 20.08 15.89 4.67
N ALA A 72 20.28 15.13 5.75
CA ALA A 72 21.28 15.43 6.76
C ALA A 72 22.71 15.41 6.19
N ALA A 73 23.04 14.42 5.36
CA ALA A 73 24.35 14.32 4.70
C ALA A 73 24.61 15.52 3.77
N LEU A 74 23.60 15.95 3.00
CA LEU A 74 23.70 17.15 2.16
C LEU A 74 23.93 18.41 2.99
N LEU A 75 23.18 18.60 4.07
CA LEU A 75 23.35 19.76 4.95
C LEU A 75 24.75 19.79 5.60
N ILE A 76 25.24 18.64 6.09
CA ILE A 76 26.58 18.54 6.66
C ILE A 76 27.65 18.87 5.60
N GLY A 77 27.52 18.33 4.39
CA GLY A 77 28.43 18.63 3.29
C GLY A 77 28.48 20.12 2.94
N VAL A 78 27.33 20.79 2.90
CA VAL A 78 27.25 22.24 2.66
C VAL A 78 27.90 23.04 3.79
N VAL A 79 27.68 22.66 5.06
CA VAL A 79 28.32 23.32 6.21
C VAL A 79 29.83 23.15 6.18
N ILE A 80 30.34 21.94 5.92
CA ILE A 80 31.78 21.68 5.80
C ILE A 80 32.38 22.53 4.68
N LEU A 81 31.73 22.54 3.50
CA LEU A 81 32.18 23.35 2.38
C LEU A 81 32.19 24.84 2.73
N PHE A 82 31.17 25.34 3.42
CA PHE A 82 31.13 26.73 3.88
C PHE A 82 32.27 27.06 4.85
N VAL A 83 32.58 26.17 5.79
CA VAL A 83 33.70 26.34 6.74
C VAL A 83 35.05 26.30 6.02
N LEU A 84 35.25 25.38 5.08
CA LEU A 84 36.50 25.26 4.32
C LEU A 84 36.70 26.39 3.30
N THR A 85 35.62 27.02 2.85
CA THR A 85 35.66 28.17 1.92
C THR A 85 35.72 29.50 2.66
N LYS A 86 35.68 29.48 4.00
CA LYS A 86 35.87 30.68 4.81
C LYS A 86 37.37 30.82 5.12
N PRO A 87 38.08 31.75 4.46
CA PRO A 87 39.51 31.99 4.71
C PRO A 87 39.76 32.53 6.12
#